data_AF-A0A2R7KTT7-F1
#
_entry.id   AF-A0A2R7KTT7-F1
#
_cell.length_a   1.000
_cell.length_b   1.000
_cell.length_c   1.000
_cell.angle_alpha   90.00
_cell.angle_beta   90.00
_cell.angle_gamma   90.00
#
_symmetry.space_group_name_H-M   'P 1'
#
loop_
_entity.id
_entity.type
_entity.pdbx_description
1 polymer ?
#
loop_
_entity_poly.entity_id
_entity_poly.type
_entity_poly.pdbx_seq_one_letter_code
_entity_poly.pdbx_strand_id
1 'polypeptide(L)'
;MKKIIYSLALVFMLGISANTVMAAGNRDKNKTELTAEQQVELKRITDRVEEIKHMDKSNLSKEERKELRKELKEMKKHARAIGGGVYLSVGAIIIIILLLILIL
;
A
#
# COMPACT_ATOMS: atom_id res chain seq x y z
N MET A 1 -8.10 -39.53 24.12
CA MET A 1 -7.62 -39.20 22.76
C MET A 1 -8.03 -37.79 22.31
N LYS A 2 -9.32 -37.41 22.36
CA LYS A 2 -9.76 -36.04 21.97
C LYS A 2 -9.09 -34.92 22.79
N LYS A 3 -8.94 -35.09 24.10
CA LYS A 3 -8.27 -34.12 25.00
C LYS A 3 -6.79 -33.89 24.65
N ILE A 4 -6.10 -34.94 24.18
CA ILE A 4 -4.70 -34.87 23.74
C ILE A 4 -4.61 -34.13 22.39
N ILE A 5 -5.58 -34.33 21.50
CA ILE A 5 -5.67 -33.62 20.22
C ILE A 5 -5.92 -32.12 20.47
N TYR A 6 -6.82 -31.77 21.39
CA TYR A 6 -7.07 -30.37 21.76
C TYR A 6 -5.87 -29.71 22.45
N SER A 7 -5.14 -30.44 23.31
CA SER A 7 -3.92 -29.89 23.92
C SER A 7 -2.80 -29.69 22.90
N LEU A 8 -2.66 -30.60 21.93
CA LEU A 8 -1.68 -30.48 20.85
C LEU A 8 -2.00 -29.28 19.94
N ALA A 9 -3.28 -29.06 19.63
CA ALA A 9 -3.74 -27.91 18.85
C ALA A 9 -3.52 -26.56 19.58
N LEU A 10 -3.70 -26.53 20.91
CA LEU A 10 -3.44 -25.35 21.73
C LEU A 10 -1.96 -24.96 21.72
N VAL A 11 -1.06 -25.94 21.85
CA VAL A 11 0.39 -25.71 21.82
C VAL A 11 0.84 -25.23 20.43
N PHE A 12 0.23 -25.75 19.36
CA PHE A 12 0.52 -25.30 17.99
C PHE A 12 0.08 -23.85 17.73
N MET A 13 -1.07 -23.43 18.27
CA MET A 13 -1.55 -22.04 18.19
C MET A 13 -0.65 -21.06 18.96
N LEU A 14 -0.13 -21.46 20.12
CA LEU A 14 0.75 -20.61 20.93
C LEU A 14 2.17 -20.50 20.34
N GLY A 15 2.65 -21.54 19.66
CA GLY A 15 4.00 -21.57 19.06
C GLY A 15 4.22 -20.62 17.88
N ILE A 16 3.16 -20.10 17.25
CA ILE A 16 3.25 -19.19 16.09
C ILE A 16 3.42 -17.71 16.52
N SER A 17 3.31 -17.41 17.82
CA SER A 17 3.33 -16.04 18.36
C SER A 17 4.72 -15.39 18.48
N ALA A 18 5.80 -16.07 18.09
CA ALA A 18 7.18 -15.56 18.22
C ALA A 18 7.78 -14.96 16.94
N ASN A 19 6.97 -14.52 15.98
CA ASN A 19 7.45 -13.66 14.90
C ASN A 19 7.40 -12.20 15.35
N THR A 20 8.42 -11.74 16.07
CA THR A 20 8.61 -10.32 16.33
C THR A 20 9.02 -9.63 15.02
N VAL A 21 8.07 -8.97 14.36
CA VAL A 21 8.38 -8.03 13.27
C VAL A 21 9.08 -6.83 13.92
N MET A 22 10.42 -6.80 13.87
CA MET A 22 11.17 -5.58 14.13
C MET A 22 10.91 -4.62 12.98
N ALA A 23 10.03 -3.64 13.20
CA ALA A 23 10.07 -2.42 12.41
C ALA A 23 11.39 -1.73 12.75
N ALA A 24 12.35 -1.75 11.83
CA ALA A 24 13.62 -1.05 11.96
C ALA A 24 13.33 0.45 12.12
N GLY A 25 13.23 0.89 13.37
CA GLY A 25 13.14 2.26 13.78
C GLY A 25 14.50 2.92 13.57
N ASN A 26 14.82 3.25 12.33
CA ASN A 26 15.79 4.28 12.06
C ASN A 26 15.23 5.18 10.95
N ARG A 27 14.55 6.26 11.37
CA ARG A 27 14.23 7.38 10.49
C ARG A 27 15.51 8.18 10.28
N ASP A 28 16.51 7.55 9.70
CA ASP A 28 17.56 8.32 9.05
C ASP A 28 16.91 8.97 7.84
N LYS A 29 16.79 10.30 7.92
CA LYS A 29 16.44 11.18 6.80
C LYS A 29 17.58 11.21 5.77
N ASN A 30 18.25 10.09 5.53
CA ASN A 30 18.98 9.91 4.30
C ASN A 30 17.91 9.81 3.23
N LYS A 31 17.84 10.83 2.39
CA LYS A 31 17.22 10.71 1.08
C LYS A 31 17.90 9.49 0.47
N THR A 32 17.25 8.33 0.54
CA THR A 32 17.65 7.17 -0.24
C THR A 32 17.64 7.70 -1.66
N GLU A 33 18.83 7.81 -2.25
CA GLU A 33 18.95 8.16 -3.66
C GLU A 33 18.05 7.18 -4.40
N LEU A 34 17.10 7.72 -5.16
CA LEU A 34 16.16 6.90 -5.90
C LEU A 34 16.97 5.96 -6.79
N THR A 35 16.68 4.67 -6.74
CA THR A 35 17.31 3.72 -7.65
C THR A 35 17.02 4.15 -9.09
N ALA A 36 17.89 3.78 -10.04
CA ALA A 36 17.67 4.12 -11.45
C ALA A 36 16.26 3.68 -11.94
N GLU A 37 15.78 2.54 -11.46
CA GLU A 37 14.45 2.02 -11.74
C GLU A 37 13.33 2.90 -11.17
N GLN A 38 13.48 3.35 -9.92
CA GLN A 38 12.52 4.25 -9.26
C GLN A 38 12.45 5.63 -9.94
N GLN A 39 13.58 6.13 -10.44
CA GLN A 39 13.62 7.38 -11.20
C GLN A 39 12.87 7.25 -12.54
N VAL A 40 13.06 6.13 -13.24
CA VAL A 40 12.34 5.84 -14.49
C VAL A 40 10.83 5.72 -14.23
N GLU A 41 10.43 5.04 -13.15
CA GLU A 41 9.02 4.91 -12.79
C GLU A 41 8.39 6.27 -12.43
N LEU A 42 9.07 7.09 -11.63
CA LEU A 42 8.60 8.44 -11.30
C LEU A 42 8.48 9.33 -12.54
N LYS A 43 9.43 9.22 -13.47
CA LYS A 43 9.38 9.97 -14.74
C LYS A 43 8.15 9.56 -15.54
N ARG A 44 7.89 8.26 -15.69
CA ARG A 44 6.69 7.76 -16.38
C ARG A 44 5.39 8.26 -15.72
N ILE A 45 5.33 8.27 -14.39
CA ILE A 45 4.18 8.82 -13.66
C ILE A 45 4.02 10.32 -13.95
N THR A 46 5.12 11.06 -13.97
CA THR A 46 5.13 12.50 -14.22
C THR A 46 4.64 12.80 -15.64
N ASP A 47 5.18 12.11 -16.64
CA ASP A 47 4.80 12.27 -18.05
C ASP A 47 3.29 12.03 -18.25
N ARG A 48 2.73 10.99 -17.62
CA ARG A 48 1.29 10.70 -17.69
C ARG A 48 0.44 11.75 -16.99
N VAL A 49 0.88 12.27 -15.84
CA VAL A 49 0.18 13.36 -15.15
C VAL A 49 0.16 14.63 -16.01
N GLU A 50 1.27 14.95 -16.67
CA GLU A 50 1.34 16.09 -17.58
C GLU A 50 0.43 15.91 -18.79
N GLU A 51 0.41 14.72 -19.40
CA GLU A 51 -0.51 14.38 -20.48
C GLU A 51 -1.98 14.61 -20.04
N ILE A 52 -2.38 14.04 -18.91
CA ILE A 52 -3.75 14.22 -18.38
C ILE A 52 -4.02 15.68 -18.06
N LYS A 53 -3.03 16.45 -17.58
CA LYS A 53 -3.17 17.88 -17.27
C LYS A 53 -3.46 18.68 -18.53
N HIS A 54 -2.69 18.44 -19.61
CA HIS A 54 -2.77 19.17 -20.87
C HIS A 54 -3.90 18.70 -21.80
N MET A 55 -4.49 17.53 -21.56
CA MET A 55 -5.66 17.05 -22.30
C MET A 55 -6.86 17.99 -22.18
N ASP A 56 -7.57 18.22 -23.29
CA ASP A 56 -8.87 18.89 -23.26
C ASP A 56 -9.94 17.99 -22.62
N LYS A 57 -10.63 18.53 -21.62
CA LYS A 57 -11.62 17.80 -20.79
C LYS A 57 -13.04 18.32 -21.01
N SER A 58 -13.23 19.26 -21.94
CA SER A 58 -14.50 19.93 -22.23
C SER A 58 -15.60 18.93 -22.62
N ASN A 59 -15.25 17.94 -23.44
CA ASN A 59 -16.16 16.95 -24.01
C ASN A 59 -16.30 15.65 -23.19
N LEU A 60 -15.61 15.53 -22.06
CA LEU A 60 -15.67 14.32 -21.25
C LEU A 60 -16.99 14.20 -20.48
N SER A 61 -17.56 13.02 -20.45
CA SER A 61 -18.67 12.65 -19.55
C SER A 61 -18.26 12.76 -18.07
N LYS A 62 -19.24 12.68 -17.17
CA LYS A 62 -18.97 12.72 -15.72
C LYS A 62 -18.18 11.48 -15.28
N GLU A 63 -18.44 10.36 -15.93
CA GLU A 63 -17.85 9.05 -15.72
C GLU A 63 -16.38 9.06 -16.12
N GLU A 64 -16.04 9.52 -17.33
CA GLU A 64 -14.65 9.64 -17.80
C GLU A 64 -13.85 10.61 -16.93
N ARG A 65 -14.44 11.75 -16.53
CA ARG A 65 -13.80 12.68 -15.58
C ARG A 65 -13.55 12.02 -14.23
N LYS A 66 -14.42 11.13 -13.78
CA LYS A 66 -14.26 10.39 -12.52
C LYS A 66 -13.13 9.36 -12.64
N GLU A 67 -13.00 8.70 -13.78
CA GLU A 67 -11.91 7.76 -14.05
C GLU A 67 -10.54 8.46 -14.08
N LEU A 68 -10.42 9.58 -14.78
CA LEU A 68 -9.18 10.37 -14.77
C LEU A 68 -8.78 10.82 -13.36
N ARG A 69 -9.75 11.16 -12.51
CA ARG A 69 -9.48 11.50 -11.10
C ARG A 69 -9.04 10.30 -10.29
N LYS A 70 -9.51 9.08 -10.59
CA LYS A 70 -9.05 7.85 -9.96
C LYS A 70 -7.62 7.55 -10.38
N GLU A 71 -7.34 7.62 -11.67
CA GLU A 71 -6.00 7.42 -12.24
C GLU A 71 -4.99 8.39 -11.62
N LEU A 72 -5.31 9.69 -11.56
CA LEU A 72 -4.46 10.69 -10.90
C LEU A 72 -4.23 10.39 -9.40
N LYS A 73 -5.23 9.85 -8.69
CA LYS A 73 -5.10 9.48 -7.27
C LYS A 73 -4.20 8.24 -7.10
N GLU A 74 -4.30 7.27 -7.98
CA GLU A 74 -3.45 6.07 -7.97
C GLU A 74 -2.00 6.42 -8.27
N MET A 75 -1.75 7.22 -9.32
CA MET A 75 -0.43 7.77 -9.63
C MET A 75 0.18 8.55 -8.46
N LYS A 76 -0.62 9.37 -7.77
CA LYS A 76 -0.18 10.08 -6.56
C LYS A 76 0.21 9.14 -5.43
N LYS A 77 -0.52 8.03 -5.23
CA LYS A 77 -0.17 7.03 -4.21
C LYS A 77 1.11 6.28 -4.60
N HIS A 78 1.27 5.89 -5.87
CA HIS A 78 2.50 5.27 -6.39
C HIS A 78 3.71 6.19 -6.20
N ALA A 79 3.64 7.46 -6.63
CA ALA A 79 4.74 8.41 -6.46
C ALA A 79 5.13 8.62 -4.98
N ARG A 80 4.14 8.64 -4.07
CA ARG A 80 4.40 8.70 -2.63
C ARG A 80 5.08 7.44 -2.10
N ALA A 81 4.72 6.26 -2.60
CA ALA A 81 5.36 5.01 -2.22
C ALA A 81 6.85 5.00 -2.61
N ILE A 82 7.16 5.51 -3.81
CA ILE A 82 8.54 5.60 -4.31
C ILE A 82 9.39 6.54 -3.43
N GLY A 83 8.83 7.66 -2.97
CA GLY A 83 9.52 8.63 -2.11
C GLY A 83 9.62 8.26 -0.62
N GLY A 84 9.41 7.00 -0.25
CA GLY A 84 9.47 6.53 1.15
C GLY A 84 8.17 6.68 1.95
N GLY A 85 7.05 6.97 1.28
CA GLY A 85 5.72 6.89 1.88
C GLY A 85 5.23 5.45 1.99
N VAL A 86 4.44 5.15 3.02
CA VAL A 86 3.84 3.82 3.19
C VAL A 86 2.66 3.66 2.22
N TYR A 87 2.75 2.71 1.28
CA TYR A 87 1.59 2.26 0.51
C TYR A 87 0.86 1.21 1.36
N LEU A 88 -0.33 1.55 1.86
CA LEU A 88 -1.22 0.54 2.43
C LEU A 88 -1.70 -0.34 1.28
N SER A 89 -1.09 -1.53 1.15
CA SER A 89 -1.59 -2.60 0.29
C SER A 89 -3.08 -2.82 0.54
N VAL A 90 -3.81 -3.23 -0.48
CA VAL A 90 -5.22 -3.67 -0.34
C VAL A 90 -5.33 -4.70 0.80
N GLY A 91 -4.34 -5.59 0.95
CA GLY A 91 -4.27 -6.53 2.07
C GLY A 91 -4.09 -5.87 3.44
N ALA A 92 -3.30 -4.80 3.53
CA ALA A 92 -3.12 -4.05 4.78
C ALA A 92 -4.39 -3.29 5.18
N ILE A 93 -5.13 -2.74 4.20
CA ILE A 93 -6.44 -2.13 4.43
C ILE A 93 -7.45 -3.18 4.93
N ILE A 94 -7.47 -4.37 4.33
CA ILE A 94 -8.33 -5.49 4.76
C ILE A 94 -7.99 -5.90 6.20
N ILE A 95 -6.70 -6.03 6.55
CA ILE A 95 -6.27 -6.38 7.91
C ILE A 95 -6.72 -5.33 8.92
N ILE A 96 -6.57 -4.03 8.60
CA ILE A 96 -7.04 -2.95 9.49
C ILE A 96 -8.56 -3.01 9.70
N ILE A 97 -9.33 -3.26 8.63
CA ILE A 97 -10.79 -3.39 8.72
C ILE A 97 -11.19 -4.61 9.58
N LEU A 98 -10.53 -5.75 9.39
CA LEU A 98 -10.79 -6.96 10.18
C LEU A 98 -10.48 -6.76 11.68
N LEU A 99 -9.40 -6.02 12.00
CA LEU A 99 -9.06 -5.69 13.38
C LEU A 99 -10.12 -4.80 14.04
N LEU A 100 -10.68 -3.82 13.32
CA LEU A 100 -11.76 -2.98 13.84
C LEU A 100 -13.04 -3.76 14.14
N ILE A 101 -13.35 -4.80 13.35
CA ILE A 101 -14.52 -5.67 13.56
C ILE A 101 -14.33 -6.59 14.78
N LEU A 102 -13.12 -7.02 15.08
CA LEU A 102 -12.83 -7.90 16.24
C LEU A 102 -12.77 -7.14 17.57
N ILE A 103 -12.44 -5.84 17.54
CA ILE A 103 -12.27 -5.00 18.73
C ILE A 103 -13.59 -4.33 19.15
N LEU A 104 -14.48 -4.06 18.20
CA LEU A 104 -15.83 -3.53 18.44
C LEU A 104 -16.80 -4.64 18.89
#